data_AF-A0AAW8KHE6-F1
#
_entry.id   AF-A0AAW8KHE6-F1
#
_cell.length_a   1.000
_cell.length_b   1.000
_cell.length_c   1.000
_cell.angle_alpha   90.00
_cell.angle_beta   90.00
_cell.angle_gamma   90.00
#
_symmetry.space_group_name_H-M   'P 1'
#
loop_
_entity.id
_entity.type
_entity.pdbx_description
1 polymer ?
#
loop_
_entity_poly.entity_id
_entity_poly.type
_entity_poly.pdbx_seq_one_letter_code
_entity_poly.pdbx_strand_id
1 'polypeptide(L)' 'VKIGFIGFGNMASAMADGWIASGGVELGGMCACAGRYEALVPRCEERGMHACESPREVAETSDVVVVAVKP' A
#
# COMPACT_ATOMS: atom_id res chain seq x y z
N VAL A 1 -10.21 2.91 8.92
CA VAL A 1 -9.66 3.82 7.90
C VAL A 1 -8.79 2.99 6.98
N LYS A 2 -9.00 3.11 5.66
CA LYS A 2 -8.25 2.40 4.63
C LYS A 2 -7.18 3.30 4.01
N ILE A 3 -5.95 2.81 3.92
CA ILE A 3 -4.83 3.58 3.39
C ILE A 3 -4.32 2.95 2.11
N GLY A 4 -4.23 3.76 1.06
CA GLY A 4 -3.76 3.35 -0.26
C GLY A 4 -2.44 3.99 -0.61
N PHE A 5 -1.50 3.21 -1.15
CA PHE A 5 -0.23 3.73 -1.67
C PHE A 5 -0.20 3.70 -3.19
N ILE A 6 0.03 4.85 -3.82
CA ILE A 6 0.40 4.93 -5.23
C ILE A 6 1.92 5.02 -5.31
N GLY A 7 2.55 3.90 -5.66
CA GLY A 7 3.99 3.70 -5.57
C GLY A 7 4.37 3.00 -4.26
N PHE A 8 4.99 1.83 -4.35
CA PHE A 8 5.39 1.02 -3.20
C PHE A 8 6.91 0.74 -3.19
N GLY A 9 7.67 1.83 -3.09
CA GLY A 9 9.13 1.78 -2.89
C GLY A 9 9.51 1.74 -1.41
N ASN A 10 10.81 1.87 -1.11
CA ASN A 10 11.34 1.74 0.25
C ASN A 10 10.64 2.64 1.30
N MET A 11 10.31 3.88 0.94
CA MET A 11 9.63 4.81 1.86
C MET A 11 8.19 4.38 2.13
N ALA A 12 7.44 3.98 1.11
CA ALA A 12 6.07 3.50 1.25
C ALA A 12 6.01 2.21 2.09
N SER A 13 6.92 1.28 1.84
CA SER A 13 7.02 0.05 2.63
C SER A 13 7.37 0.34 4.09
N ALA A 14 8.31 1.25 4.37
CA ALA A 14 8.64 1.63 5.75
C ALA A 14 7.48 2.32 6.48
N MET A 15 6.69 3.15 5.79
CA MET A 15 5.46 3.74 6.35
C MET A 15 4.41 2.67 6.67
N ALA A 16 4.19 1.73 5.75
CA ALA A 16 3.27 0.62 5.96
C ALA A 16 3.70 -0.24 7.16
N ASP A 17 4.99 -0.60 7.25
CA ASP A 17 5.55 -1.37 8.36
C ASP A 17 5.37 -0.64 9.71
N GLY A 18 5.56 0.69 9.72
CA GLY A 18 5.32 1.52 10.91
C GLY A 18 3.85 1.52 11.34
N TRP A 19 2.91 1.59 10.40
CA TRP A 19 1.48 1.53 10.72
C TRP A 19 1.04 0.16 11.21
N ILE A 20 1.53 -0.92 10.59
CA ILE A 20 1.28 -2.29 11.05
C ILE A 20 1.79 -2.45 12.49
N ALA A 21 3.03 -2.03 12.76
CA ALA A 21 3.63 -2.13 14.09
C ALA A 21 2.91 -1.29 15.15
N SER A 22 2.32 -0.15 14.76
CA SER A 22 1.56 0.70 15.67
C SER A 22 0.21 0.10 16.11
N GLY A 23 -0.31 -0.91 15.39
CA GLY A 23 -1.66 -1.44 15.58
C GLY A 23 -2.78 -0.46 15.22
N GLY A 24 -2.44 0.71 14.65
CA GLY A 24 -3.40 1.76 14.30
C GLY A 24 -4.21 1.50 13.03
N VAL A 25 -3.85 0.46 12.26
CA VAL A 25 -4.55 0.06 11.04
C VAL A 25 -4.83 -1.44 11.10
N GLU A 26 -6.08 -1.82 10.83
CA GLU A 26 -6.47 -3.23 10.78
C GLU A 26 -5.74 -3.98 9.67
N LEU A 27 -5.50 -5.28 9.87
CA LEU A 27 -4.99 -6.17 8.83
C LEU A 27 -5.93 -6.13 7.62
N GLY A 28 -5.38 -5.98 6.41
CA GLY A 28 -6.17 -5.75 5.19
C GLY A 28 -6.71 -4.32 5.03
N GLY A 29 -6.47 -3.42 5.98
CA GLY A 29 -6.82 -2.00 5.91
C GLY A 29 -5.88 -1.18 5.01
N MET A 30 -4.92 -1.82 4.33
CA MET A 30 -3.98 -1.13 3.45
C MET A 30 -3.88 -1.82 2.10
N CYS A 31 -3.76 -1.01 1.05
CA CYS A 31 -3.52 -1.46 -0.31
C CYS A 31 -2.42 -0.64 -0.99
N ALA A 32 -1.83 -1.18 -2.05
CA ALA A 32 -0.80 -0.47 -2.80
C ALA A 32 -0.83 -0.85 -4.28
N CYS A 33 -0.47 0.08 -5.16
CA CYS A 33 -0.13 -0.20 -6.55
C CYS A 33 1.31 0.25 -6.83
N ALA A 34 2.00 -0.42 -7.75
CA ALA A 34 3.34 -0.04 -8.19
C ALA A 34 3.54 -0.39 -9.67
N GLY A 35 4.49 0.27 -10.33
CA GLY A 35 4.77 0.03 -11.75
C GLY A 35 5.30 -1.37 -12.09
N ARG A 36 5.61 -2.21 -11.08
CA ARG A 36 5.92 -3.63 -11.24
C ARG A 36 5.00 -4.42 -10.31
N TYR A 37 3.86 -4.85 -10.82
CA TYR A 37 2.81 -5.49 -10.03
C TYR A 37 3.28 -6.84 -9.46
N GLU A 38 4.00 -7.63 -10.24
CA GLU A 38 4.48 -8.96 -9.85
C GLU A 38 5.47 -8.89 -8.68
N ALA A 39 6.25 -7.82 -8.61
CA ALA A 39 7.15 -7.56 -7.48
C ALA A 39 6.44 -6.96 -6.25
N LEU A 40 5.24 -6.40 -6.45
CA LEU A 40 4.42 -5.83 -5.39
C LEU A 40 3.64 -6.91 -4.64
N VAL A 41 3.06 -7.88 -5.36
CA VAL A 41 2.26 -8.97 -4.79
C VAL A 41 2.91 -9.62 -3.56
N PRO A 42 4.13 -10.18 -3.64
CA PRO A 42 4.74 -10.83 -2.48
C PRO A 42 5.01 -9.85 -1.33
N ARG A 43 5.32 -8.58 -1.61
CA ARG A 43 5.54 -7.56 -0.58
C ARG A 43 4.28 -7.18 0.17
N CYS A 44 3.15 -7.17 -0.53
CA CYS A 44 1.84 -6.95 0.07
C CYS A 44 1.40 -8.17 0.88
N GLU A 45 1.58 -9.37 0.34
CA GLU A 45 1.25 -10.64 1.03
C GLU A 45 2.00 -10.77 2.37
N GLU A 46 3.31 -10.50 2.39
CA GLU A 46 4.13 -10.48 3.62
C GLU A 46 3.57 -9.57 4.72
N ARG A 47 2.80 -8.54 4.34
CA ARG A 47 2.27 -7.49 5.23
C ARG A 47 0.77 -7.63 5.48
N GLY A 48 0.10 -8.62 4.88
CA GLY A 48 -1.36 -8.72 4.90
C GLY A 48 -2.06 -7.54 4.24
N MET A 49 -1.42 -6.95 3.22
CA MET A 49 -1.95 -5.84 2.41
C MET A 49 -2.53 -6.36 1.09
N HIS A 50 -3.38 -5.55 0.46
CA HIS A 50 -3.90 -5.83 -0.88
C HIS A 50 -3.01 -5.21 -1.97
N ALA A 51 -2.61 -6.00 -2.97
CA ALA A 51 -1.92 -5.48 -4.15
C ALA A 51 -2.96 -5.10 -5.21
N CYS A 52 -2.95 -3.82 -5.59
CA CYS A 52 -3.80 -3.27 -6.64
C CYS A 52 -3.05 -3.21 -7.97
N GLU A 53 -3.75 -3.48 -9.08
CA GLU A 53 -3.17 -3.44 -10.42
C GLU A 53 -3.08 -2.01 -10.96
N SER A 54 -3.88 -1.08 -10.41
CA SER A 54 -3.92 0.30 -10.91
C SER A 54 -4.02 1.36 -9.79
N PRO A 55 -3.53 2.59 -10.04
CA PRO A 55 -3.74 3.72 -9.13
C PRO A 55 -5.22 4.06 -8.92
N ARG A 56 -6.07 3.77 -9.90
CA ARG A 56 -7.53 3.93 -9.81
C ARG A 56 -8.10 3.03 -8.71
N GLU A 57 -7.74 1.76 -8.74
CA GLU A 57 -8.22 0.78 -7.75
C GLU A 57 -7.80 1.19 -6.33
N VAL A 58 -6.57 1.70 -6.16
CA VAL A 58 -6.10 2.25 -4.88
C VAL A 58 -6.99 3.41 -4.42
N ALA A 59 -7.28 4.36 -5.31
CA ALA A 59 -8.09 5.54 -4.98
C ALA A 59 -9.56 5.18 -4.67
N GLU A 60 -10.12 4.17 -5.33
CA GLU A 60 -11.50 3.72 -5.12
C GLU A 60 -11.66 2.89 -3.83
N THR A 61 -10.59 2.26 -3.35
CA THR A 61 -10.62 1.37 -2.17
C THR A 61 -10.12 2.03 -0.88
N SER A 62 -9.59 3.25 -0.94
CA SER A 62 -8.90 3.92 0.17
C SER A 62 -9.60 5.19 0.64
N ASP A 63 -9.60 5.42 1.96
CA ASP A 63 -10.03 6.69 2.56
C ASP A 63 -8.94 7.76 2.44
N VAL A 64 -7.69 7.33 2.50
CA VAL A 64 -6.49 8.17 2.41
C VAL A 64 -5.55 7.58 1.36
N VAL A 65 -5.07 8.43 0.44
CA VAL A 65 -4.11 8.03 -0.58
C VAL A 65 -2.77 8.71 -0.34
N VAL A 66 -1.71 7.92 -0.26
CA VAL A 66 -0.32 8.36 -0.18
C VAL A 66 0.34 8.19 -1.54
N VAL A 67 0.75 9.30 -2.15
CA VAL A 67 1.47 9.29 -3.42
C VAL A 67 2.97 9.22 -3.14
N ALA A 68 3.57 8.05 -3.35
CA ALA A 68 4.97 7.74 -3.06
C ALA A 68 5.74 7.29 -4.32
N VAL A 69 5.48 7.97 -5.44
CA VAL A 69 6.26 7.85 -6.67
C VAL A 69 7.38 8.90 -6.71
N LYS A 70 8.38 8.69 -7.57
CA LYS A 70 9.36 9.73 -7.88
C LYS A 70 8.67 10.89 -8.63
N PRO A 71 9.14 12.15 -8.47
CA PRO A 71 8.71 13.26 -9.32
C PRO A 71 8.96 13.01 -10.81
#